data_AF-A0A317MVW4-F1
#
_entry.id   AF-A0A317MVW4-F1
#
_cell.length_a   1.000
_cell.length_b   1.000
_cell.length_c   1.000
_cell.angle_alpha   90.00
_cell.angle_beta   90.00
_cell.angle_gamma   90.00
#
_symmetry.space_group_name_H-M   'P 1'
#
loop_
_entity.id
_entity.type
_entity.pdbx_description
1 polymer ?
#
loop_
_entity_poly.entity_id
_entity_poly.type
_entity_poly.pdbx_seq_one_letter_code
_entity_poly.pdbx_strand_id
1 'polypeptide(L)'
;MSGFELIEAGYLLPTPAGAFAATRSGLPEPARHLLLELLREPQSRYLDPAASADAGPDADTLGLMHRLGKLGYLAWTAHVEAAPHGALERVLPPLLAEISSTGRALVADRQGLNMLSAGFAHESAEALSALAAELLALYQRQEPLLRHNIGLPYDGWSLCDAAGDGHLGFWPLDLGPVQLVLNVEGLPRFNTRAFRDLVWALARQYG
;
A
#
# COMPACT_ATOMS: atom_id res chain seq x y z
N MET A 1 6.89 -33.81 1.96
CA MET A 1 6.57 -32.38 1.89
C MET A 1 5.64 -32.10 3.04
N SER A 2 6.03 -31.21 3.96
CA SER A 2 5.18 -30.86 5.10
C SER A 2 4.02 -30.01 4.57
N GLY A 3 2.78 -30.47 4.74
CA GLY A 3 1.59 -29.66 4.41
C GLY A 3 1.51 -28.46 5.35
N PHE A 4 1.07 -27.32 4.84
CA PHE A 4 0.65 -26.21 5.69
C PHE A 4 -0.83 -26.39 6.00
N GLU A 5 -1.19 -26.25 7.28
CA GLU A 5 -2.56 -26.36 7.76
C GLU A 5 -2.88 -25.14 8.63
N LEU A 6 -4.14 -24.71 8.58
CA LEU A 6 -4.64 -23.65 9.45
C LEU A 6 -4.93 -24.24 10.83
N ILE A 7 -4.40 -23.62 11.89
CA ILE A 7 -4.46 -24.17 13.26
C ILE A 7 -5.56 -23.49 14.08
N GLU A 8 -5.81 -22.21 13.83
CA GLU A 8 -6.78 -21.39 14.56
C GLU A 8 -7.65 -20.60 13.59
N ALA A 9 -8.93 -20.44 13.97
CA ALA A 9 -9.84 -19.57 13.24
C ALA A 9 -9.58 -18.10 13.60
N GLY A 10 -9.73 -17.21 12.63
CA GLY A 10 -9.52 -15.80 12.86
C GLY A 10 -9.70 -14.94 11.63
N TYR A 11 -9.52 -13.65 11.81
CA TYR A 11 -9.57 -12.67 10.73
C TYR A 11 -8.16 -12.35 10.27
N LEU A 12 -7.96 -12.39 8.96
CA LEU A 12 -6.69 -12.12 8.31
C LEU A 12 -6.77 -10.79 7.56
N LEU A 13 -5.75 -9.95 7.74
CA LEU A 13 -5.57 -8.75 6.95
C LEU A 13 -4.09 -8.36 6.82
N PRO A 14 -3.75 -7.56 5.81
CA PRO A 14 -2.42 -6.99 5.73
C PRO A 14 -2.12 -6.02 6.86
N THR A 15 -0.88 -6.06 7.37
CA THR A 15 -0.34 -5.03 8.27
C THR A 15 -0.05 -3.75 7.49
N PRO A 16 0.32 -2.63 8.14
CA PRO A 16 0.80 -1.45 7.41
C PRO A 16 2.00 -1.77 6.49
N ALA A 17 2.92 -2.62 6.95
CA ALA A 17 4.04 -3.10 6.13
C ALA A 17 3.56 -3.98 4.96
N GLY A 18 2.56 -4.84 5.19
CA GLY A 18 1.95 -5.64 4.14
C GLY A 18 1.20 -4.81 3.10
N ALA A 19 0.48 -3.77 3.54
CA ALA A 19 -0.18 -2.82 2.67
C ALA A 19 0.83 -2.05 1.80
N PHE A 20 1.93 -1.57 2.40
CA PHE A 20 3.01 -0.97 1.63
C PHE A 20 3.62 -1.96 0.64
N ALA A 21 3.86 -3.21 1.07
CA ALA A 21 4.42 -4.25 0.21
C ALA A 21 3.49 -4.60 -0.98
N ALA A 22 2.17 -4.58 -0.77
CA ALA A 22 1.18 -4.83 -1.81
C ALA A 22 1.23 -3.82 -2.96
N THR A 23 1.63 -2.57 -2.67
CA THR A 23 1.71 -1.50 -3.65
C THR A 23 3.07 -1.38 -4.33
N ARG A 24 4.01 -2.30 -4.04
CA ARG A 24 5.36 -2.32 -4.62
C ARG A 24 5.43 -3.24 -5.83
N SER A 25 6.10 -2.79 -6.88
CA SER A 25 6.27 -3.52 -8.15
C SER A 25 7.24 -4.71 -8.14
N GLY A 26 7.89 -5.05 -7.01
CA GLY A 26 8.83 -6.20 -7.00
C GLY A 26 8.73 -7.14 -5.82
N LEU A 27 7.56 -7.21 -5.20
CA LEU A 27 7.16 -8.40 -4.46
C LEU A 27 6.76 -9.49 -5.49
N PRO A 28 7.06 -10.78 -5.26
CA PRO A 28 6.60 -11.84 -6.16
C PRO A 28 5.10 -11.77 -6.43
N GLU A 29 4.69 -11.92 -7.68
CA GLU A 29 3.31 -11.72 -8.12
C GLU A 29 2.27 -12.47 -7.26
N PRO A 30 2.45 -13.75 -6.87
CA PRO A 30 1.47 -14.42 -5.99
C PRO A 30 1.31 -13.74 -4.62
N ALA A 31 2.42 -13.26 -4.03
CA ALA A 31 2.41 -12.59 -2.74
C ALA A 31 1.71 -11.24 -2.82
N ARG A 32 2.01 -10.47 -3.88
CA ARG A 32 1.39 -9.18 -4.14
C ARG A 32 -0.11 -9.34 -4.43
N HIS A 33 -0.47 -10.30 -5.27
CA HIS A 33 -1.86 -10.60 -5.61
C HIS A 33 -2.68 -10.92 -4.37
N LEU A 34 -2.19 -11.81 -3.51
CA LEU A 34 -2.87 -12.17 -2.25
C LEU A 34 -3.07 -10.97 -1.33
N LEU A 35 -2.05 -10.10 -1.17
CA LEU A 35 -2.16 -8.92 -0.32
C LEU A 35 -3.18 -7.91 -0.88
N LEU A 36 -3.16 -7.66 -2.19
CA LEU A 36 -4.14 -6.78 -2.85
C LEU A 36 -5.55 -7.37 -2.81
N GLU A 37 -5.69 -8.69 -2.96
CA GLU A 37 -6.97 -9.39 -2.85
C GLU A 37 -7.60 -9.18 -1.47
N LEU A 38 -6.82 -9.36 -0.40
CA LEU A 38 -7.28 -9.08 0.96
C LEU A 38 -7.66 -7.61 1.17
N LEU A 39 -6.90 -6.67 0.59
CA LEU A 39 -7.19 -5.23 0.63
C LEU A 39 -8.37 -4.81 -0.26
N ARG A 40 -8.94 -5.70 -1.06
CA ARG A 40 -10.15 -5.42 -1.84
C ARG A 40 -11.43 -5.86 -1.14
N GLU A 41 -11.30 -6.68 -0.10
CA GLU A 41 -12.44 -7.09 0.70
C GLU A 41 -13.01 -5.92 1.51
N PRO A 42 -14.34 -5.91 1.75
CA PRO A 42 -14.98 -4.88 2.58
C PRO A 42 -14.58 -4.98 4.06
N GLN A 43 -14.04 -6.12 4.48
CA GLN A 43 -13.62 -6.42 5.84
C GLN A 43 -12.50 -7.46 5.82
N SER A 44 -11.79 -7.63 6.93
CA SER A 44 -10.77 -8.67 7.10
C SER A 44 -11.33 -10.07 6.81
N ARG A 45 -10.57 -10.91 6.09
CA ARG A 45 -11.00 -12.24 5.65
C ARG A 45 -11.10 -13.20 6.83
N TYR A 46 -12.26 -13.81 7.05
CA TYR A 46 -12.39 -14.87 8.04
C TYR A 46 -11.87 -16.19 7.47
N LEU A 47 -11.07 -16.90 8.26
CA LEU A 47 -10.55 -18.22 7.91
C LEU A 47 -10.80 -19.17 9.08
N ASP A 48 -11.28 -20.37 8.79
CA ASP A 48 -11.68 -21.37 9.77
C ASP A 48 -11.07 -22.73 9.43
N PRO A 49 -10.27 -23.34 10.32
CA PRO A 49 -9.74 -24.69 10.13
C PRO A 49 -10.81 -25.75 9.91
N ALA A 50 -12.03 -25.55 10.45
CA ALA A 50 -13.13 -26.49 10.32
C ALA A 50 -13.87 -26.38 8.98
N ALA A 51 -13.55 -25.37 8.15
CA ALA A 51 -14.11 -25.27 6.81
C ALA A 51 -13.68 -26.47 5.95
N SER A 52 -14.56 -26.93 5.07
CA SER A 52 -14.23 -28.01 4.13
C SER A 52 -13.01 -27.63 3.30
N ALA A 53 -12.12 -28.60 3.01
CA ALA A 53 -10.90 -28.37 2.23
C ALA A 53 -11.18 -27.71 0.85
N ASP A 54 -12.34 -27.97 0.25
CA ASP A 54 -12.77 -27.37 -1.03
C ASP A 54 -13.19 -25.88 -0.92
N ALA A 55 -13.40 -25.37 0.30
CA ALA A 55 -13.82 -24.00 0.57
C ALA A 55 -12.69 -23.13 1.16
N GLY A 56 -11.56 -23.75 1.53
CA GLY A 56 -10.41 -23.08 2.11
C GLY A 56 -9.29 -22.81 1.11
N PRO A 57 -8.27 -22.01 1.49
CA PRO A 57 -7.06 -21.86 0.71
C PRO A 57 -6.32 -23.20 0.56
N ASP A 58 -5.75 -23.44 -0.61
CA ASP A 58 -4.93 -24.62 -0.87
C ASP A 58 -3.59 -24.59 -0.08
N ALA A 59 -2.86 -25.71 -0.11
CA ALA A 59 -1.61 -25.85 0.64
C ALA A 59 -0.52 -24.84 0.20
N ASP A 60 -0.50 -24.45 -1.08
CA ASP A 60 0.45 -23.48 -1.61
C ASP A 60 0.14 -22.06 -1.11
N THR A 61 -1.14 -21.70 -1.10
CA THR A 61 -1.67 -20.45 -0.56
C THR A 61 -1.41 -20.36 0.94
N LEU A 62 -1.67 -21.44 1.70
CA LEU A 62 -1.33 -21.51 3.13
C LEU A 62 0.18 -21.36 3.38
N GLY A 63 1.02 -21.99 2.55
CA GLY A 63 2.47 -21.83 2.60
C GLY A 63 2.94 -20.42 2.25
N LEU A 64 2.25 -19.73 1.34
CA LEU A 64 2.48 -18.32 1.04
C LEU A 64 2.08 -17.42 2.22
N MET A 65 0.89 -17.62 2.79
CA MET A 65 0.40 -16.86 3.94
C MET A 65 1.34 -17.01 5.14
N HIS A 66 1.83 -18.22 5.41
CA HIS A 66 2.81 -18.45 6.48
C HIS A 66 4.10 -17.63 6.26
N ARG A 67 4.62 -17.60 5.03
CA ARG A 67 5.80 -16.80 4.69
C ARG A 67 5.54 -15.30 4.85
N LEU A 68 4.40 -14.81 4.39
CA LEU A 68 4.02 -13.40 4.53
C LEU A 68 3.80 -13.01 6.00
N GLY A 69 3.24 -13.91 6.81
CA GLY A 69 3.12 -13.74 8.26
C GLY A 69 4.49 -13.64 8.95
N LYS A 70 5.46 -14.50 8.57
CA LYS A 70 6.85 -14.42 9.07
C LYS A 70 7.57 -13.12 8.69
N LEU A 71 7.22 -12.53 7.54
CA LEU A 71 7.73 -11.22 7.11
C LEU A 71 7.01 -10.05 7.80
N GLY A 72 5.97 -10.32 8.60
CA GLY A 72 5.15 -9.30 9.26
C GLY A 72 4.19 -8.57 8.32
N TYR A 73 3.88 -9.12 7.14
CA TYR A 73 2.97 -8.52 6.17
C TYR A 73 1.51 -8.89 6.40
N LEU A 74 1.26 -9.98 7.11
CA LEU A 74 -0.08 -10.41 7.50
C LEU A 74 -0.22 -10.40 9.01
N ALA A 75 -1.39 -10.02 9.49
CA ALA A 75 -1.78 -10.14 10.90
C ALA A 75 -3.08 -10.94 11.03
N TRP A 76 -3.13 -11.72 12.10
CA TRP A 76 -4.33 -12.39 12.58
C TRP A 76 -4.97 -11.54 13.68
N THR A 77 -6.27 -11.29 13.58
CA THR A 77 -7.04 -10.55 14.57
C THR A 77 -8.22 -11.38 15.07
N ALA A 78 -8.57 -11.18 16.35
CA ALA A 78 -9.73 -11.81 16.96
C ALA A 78 -11.07 -11.15 16.54
N HIS A 79 -11.00 -9.92 16.04
CA HIS A 79 -12.16 -9.12 15.66
C HIS A 79 -12.08 -8.73 14.19
N VAL A 80 -13.25 -8.68 13.56
CA VAL A 80 -13.40 -8.16 12.21
C VAL A 80 -12.98 -6.70 12.18
N GLU A 81 -12.12 -6.37 11.22
CA GLU A 81 -11.82 -4.98 10.85
C GLU A 81 -12.49 -4.67 9.53
N ALA A 82 -13.11 -3.50 9.43
CA ALA A 82 -13.78 -3.07 8.21
C ALA A 82 -12.92 -2.06 7.45
N ALA A 83 -12.96 -2.14 6.13
CA ALA A 83 -12.36 -1.15 5.26
C ALA A 83 -12.99 0.22 5.50
N PRO A 84 -12.27 1.33 5.29
CA PRO A 84 -12.90 2.64 5.30
C PRO A 84 -14.09 2.70 4.33
N HIS A 85 -15.19 3.29 4.80
CA HIS A 85 -16.46 3.35 4.07
C HIS A 85 -16.84 4.80 3.72
N GLY A 86 -17.47 4.98 2.57
CA GLY A 86 -17.96 6.28 2.09
C GLY A 86 -17.19 6.76 0.86
N ALA A 87 -17.50 8.00 0.45
CA ALA A 87 -16.85 8.64 -0.69
C ALA A 87 -15.38 8.97 -0.37
N LEU A 88 -14.46 8.73 -1.32
CA LEU A 88 -13.03 8.93 -1.09
C LEU A 88 -12.68 10.37 -0.69
N GLU A 89 -13.43 11.35 -1.20
CA GLU A 89 -13.30 12.78 -0.88
C GLU A 89 -13.52 13.08 0.60
N ARG A 90 -14.24 12.21 1.30
CA ARG A 90 -14.45 12.31 2.75
C ARG A 90 -13.46 11.46 3.54
N VAL A 91 -13.06 10.32 2.98
CA VAL A 91 -12.28 9.30 3.68
C VAL A 91 -10.77 9.59 3.62
N LEU A 92 -10.24 9.97 2.46
CA LEU A 92 -8.78 10.08 2.29
C LEU A 92 -8.14 11.31 2.92
N PRO A 93 -8.73 12.53 2.89
CA PRO A 93 -8.08 13.71 3.47
C PRO A 93 -7.61 13.54 4.93
N PRO A 94 -8.42 12.99 5.88
CA PRO A 94 -7.94 12.78 7.24
C PRO A 94 -6.82 11.71 7.32
N LEU A 95 -6.90 10.64 6.52
CA LEU A 95 -5.85 9.61 6.46
C LEU A 95 -4.53 10.18 5.91
N LEU A 96 -4.61 11.00 4.86
CA LEU A 96 -3.48 11.71 4.26
C LEU A 96 -2.80 12.66 5.26
N ALA A 97 -3.60 13.40 6.04
CA ALA A 97 -3.05 14.25 7.08
C ALA A 97 -2.31 13.42 8.16
N GLU A 98 -2.86 12.28 8.58
CA GLU A 98 -2.28 11.46 9.65
C GLU A 98 -0.96 10.79 9.26
N ILE A 99 -0.79 10.40 7.99
CA ILE A 99 0.44 9.76 7.51
C ILE A 99 1.60 10.74 7.31
N SER A 100 1.35 12.04 7.38
CA SER A 100 2.36 13.10 7.28
C SER A 100 2.67 13.68 8.66
N SER A 101 3.95 13.87 8.97
CA SER A 101 4.33 14.63 10.17
C SER A 101 3.91 16.11 10.15
N THR A 102 3.67 16.69 8.96
CA THR A 102 3.25 18.09 8.78
C THR A 102 1.75 18.21 8.47
N GLY A 103 1.03 17.09 8.33
CA GLY A 103 -0.36 17.07 7.90
C GLY A 103 -0.55 17.32 6.40
N ARG A 104 0.54 17.33 5.61
CA ARG A 104 0.52 17.63 4.18
C ARG A 104 0.87 16.39 3.36
N ALA A 105 -0.11 15.89 2.62
CA ALA A 105 0.04 14.77 1.70
C ALA A 105 -1.01 14.82 0.60
N LEU A 106 -0.74 14.21 -0.54
CA LEU A 106 -1.72 14.09 -1.63
C LEU A 106 -1.52 12.81 -2.43
N VAL A 107 -2.55 12.42 -3.18
CA VAL A 107 -2.52 11.33 -4.15
C VAL A 107 -2.72 11.91 -5.54
N ALA A 108 -1.83 11.55 -6.45
CA ALA A 108 -1.92 11.87 -7.87
C ALA A 108 -2.10 10.59 -8.68
N ASP A 109 -2.76 10.69 -9.83
CA ASP A 109 -2.76 9.61 -10.80
C ASP A 109 -1.49 9.62 -11.67
N ARG A 110 -1.34 8.60 -12.52
CA ARG A 110 -0.21 8.50 -13.48
C ARG A 110 -0.18 9.59 -14.56
N GLN A 111 -1.25 10.37 -14.74
CA GLN A 111 -1.33 11.47 -15.70
C GLN A 111 -1.02 12.82 -15.05
N GLY A 112 -0.83 12.85 -13.74
CA GLY A 112 -0.50 14.04 -12.98
C GLY A 112 -1.73 14.83 -12.54
N LEU A 113 -2.91 14.22 -12.57
CA LEU A 113 -4.12 14.82 -12.04
C LEU A 113 -4.15 14.65 -10.52
N ASN A 114 -4.47 15.74 -9.82
CA ASN A 114 -4.72 15.68 -8.39
C ASN A 114 -6.01 14.89 -8.14
N MET A 115 -5.90 13.82 -7.35
CA MET A 115 -7.08 13.09 -6.91
C MET A 115 -7.60 13.71 -5.62
N LEU A 116 -6.78 13.62 -4.57
CA LEU A 116 -7.13 14.04 -3.21
C LEU A 116 -5.90 14.57 -2.49
N SER A 117 -6.11 15.57 -1.63
CA SER A 117 -5.05 16.29 -0.93
C SER A 117 -5.46 16.66 0.49
N ALA A 118 -4.48 16.71 1.38
CA ALA A 118 -4.58 17.24 2.73
C ALA A 118 -3.49 18.30 2.93
N GLY A 119 -3.88 19.45 3.50
CA GLY A 119 -2.97 20.50 3.96
C GLY A 119 -2.23 21.31 2.88
N PHE A 120 -2.29 20.93 1.60
CA PHE A 120 -1.79 21.76 0.50
C PHE A 120 -2.86 22.73 -0.02
N ALA A 121 -2.44 23.92 -0.46
CA ALA A 121 -3.27 24.79 -1.29
C ALA A 121 -3.55 24.11 -2.64
N HIS A 122 -4.70 24.40 -3.26
CA HIS A 122 -5.13 23.76 -4.50
C HIS A 122 -4.09 23.88 -5.63
N GLU A 123 -3.56 25.08 -5.86
CA GLU A 123 -2.54 25.31 -6.91
C GLU A 123 -1.25 24.49 -6.66
N SER A 124 -0.81 24.40 -5.41
CA SER A 124 0.35 23.58 -5.04
C SER A 124 0.07 22.10 -5.24
N ALA A 125 -1.15 21.65 -4.92
CA ALA A 125 -1.56 20.27 -5.06
C ALA A 125 -1.57 19.82 -6.54
N GLU A 126 -2.06 20.67 -7.45
CA GLU A 126 -2.01 20.44 -8.91
C GLU A 126 -0.57 20.38 -9.43
N ALA A 127 0.27 21.36 -9.04
CA ALA A 127 1.67 21.39 -9.47
C ALA A 127 2.46 20.17 -8.99
N LEU A 128 2.24 19.75 -7.74
CA LEU A 128 2.86 18.55 -7.18
C LEU A 128 2.36 17.27 -7.85
N SER A 129 1.08 17.19 -8.22
CA SER A 129 0.54 16.06 -8.97
C SER A 129 1.19 15.94 -10.36
N ALA A 130 1.38 17.05 -11.08
CA ALA A 130 2.10 17.04 -12.35
C ALA A 130 3.55 16.55 -12.19
N LEU A 131 4.27 17.08 -11.19
CA LEU A 131 5.64 16.64 -10.87
C LEU A 131 5.69 15.15 -10.51
N ALA A 132 4.72 14.66 -9.75
CA ALA A 132 4.64 13.25 -9.36
C ALA A 132 4.54 12.32 -10.57
N ALA A 133 3.79 12.70 -11.61
CA ALA A 133 3.69 11.92 -12.84
C ALA A 133 5.00 11.92 -13.64
N GLU A 134 5.70 13.05 -13.70
CA GLU A 134 7.03 13.13 -14.33
C GLU A 134 8.05 12.23 -13.61
N LEU A 135 8.07 12.26 -12.28
CA LEU A 135 8.93 11.41 -11.45
C LEU A 135 8.58 9.94 -11.60
N LEU A 136 7.29 9.60 -11.72
CA LEU A 136 6.85 8.23 -11.98
C LEU A 136 7.35 7.74 -13.35
N ALA A 137 7.22 8.56 -14.39
CA ALA A 137 7.70 8.23 -15.73
C ALA A 137 9.24 8.10 -15.78
N LEU A 138 9.97 8.93 -15.02
CA LEU A 138 11.40 8.79 -14.81
C LEU A 138 11.73 7.47 -14.11
N TYR A 139 11.03 7.16 -13.01
CA TYR A 139 11.20 5.93 -12.25
C TYR A 139 11.03 4.71 -13.15
N GLN A 140 9.92 4.60 -13.88
CA GLN A 140 9.65 3.47 -14.77
C GLN A 140 10.74 3.30 -15.83
N ARG A 141 11.26 4.41 -16.37
CA ARG A 141 12.34 4.38 -17.37
C ARG A 141 13.68 3.91 -16.79
N GLN A 142 13.95 4.20 -15.52
CA GLN A 142 15.21 3.87 -14.85
C GLN A 142 15.14 2.61 -13.98
N GLU A 143 13.95 2.00 -13.86
CA GLU A 143 13.71 0.83 -13.00
C GLU A 143 14.71 -0.32 -13.25
N PRO A 144 15.05 -0.69 -14.50
CA PRO A 144 16.01 -1.76 -14.74
C PRO A 144 17.40 -1.44 -14.18
N LEU A 145 17.86 -0.20 -14.34
CA LEU A 145 19.14 0.24 -13.81
C LEU A 145 19.15 0.21 -12.27
N LEU A 146 18.15 0.82 -11.65
CA LEU A 146 18.09 0.97 -10.19
C LEU A 146 17.98 -0.38 -9.48
N ARG A 147 17.17 -1.29 -10.01
CA ARG A 147 16.89 -2.58 -9.37
C ARG A 147 17.86 -3.67 -9.73
N HIS A 148 18.18 -3.85 -11.01
CA HIS A 148 18.98 -4.99 -11.45
C HIS A 148 20.48 -4.70 -11.44
N ASN A 149 20.88 -3.46 -11.74
CA ASN A 149 22.30 -3.14 -11.83
C ASN A 149 22.86 -2.65 -10.49
N ILE A 150 22.14 -1.75 -9.81
CA ILE A 150 22.61 -1.13 -8.57
C ILE A 150 22.09 -1.88 -7.33
N GLY A 151 20.97 -2.60 -7.45
CA GLY A 151 20.42 -3.41 -6.36
C GLY A 151 19.81 -2.59 -5.23
N LEU A 152 19.39 -1.35 -5.50
CA LEU A 152 18.73 -0.51 -4.50
C LEU A 152 17.24 -0.89 -4.41
N PRO A 153 16.76 -1.40 -3.27
CA PRO A 153 15.33 -1.60 -3.06
C PRO A 153 14.69 -0.21 -2.89
N TYR A 154 14.21 0.35 -4.00
CA TYR A 154 13.78 1.73 -4.09
C TYR A 154 12.29 1.83 -4.33
N ASP A 155 11.60 2.54 -3.44
CA ASP A 155 10.13 2.65 -3.45
C ASP A 155 9.63 4.09 -3.56
N GLY A 156 10.52 5.09 -3.71
CA GLY A 156 10.10 6.48 -3.86
C GLY A 156 11.24 7.52 -3.90
N TRP A 157 10.97 8.66 -4.51
CA TRP A 157 11.87 9.82 -4.61
C TRP A 157 11.64 10.80 -3.48
N SER A 158 12.67 11.53 -3.05
CA SER A 158 12.53 12.58 -2.04
C SER A 158 13.37 13.79 -2.39
N LEU A 159 12.79 14.97 -2.16
CA LEU A 159 13.54 16.20 -2.00
C LEU A 159 14.11 16.20 -0.59
N CYS A 160 15.43 16.35 -0.47
CA CYS A 160 16.12 16.40 0.81
C CYS A 160 16.79 17.76 0.99
N ASP A 161 16.90 18.21 2.24
CA ASP A 161 17.71 19.38 2.56
C ASP A 161 19.21 19.03 2.63
N ALA A 162 20.01 20.03 2.98
CA ALA A 162 21.45 19.87 3.15
C ALA A 162 21.85 18.95 4.31
N ALA A 163 20.95 18.68 5.27
CA ALA A 163 21.18 17.71 6.34
C ALA A 163 20.85 16.27 5.89
N GLY A 164 20.21 16.12 4.73
CA GLY A 164 19.76 14.84 4.19
C GLY A 164 18.36 14.44 4.63
N ASP A 165 17.66 15.32 5.35
CA ASP A 165 16.30 15.06 5.81
C ASP A 165 15.33 15.21 4.64
N GLY A 166 14.46 14.20 4.45
CA GLY A 166 13.43 14.22 3.42
C GLY A 166 12.33 15.23 3.77
N HIS A 167 12.20 16.27 2.92
CA HIS A 167 11.15 17.28 3.04
C HIS A 167 9.89 16.89 2.31
N LEU A 168 10.00 16.31 1.11
CA LEU A 168 8.86 15.91 0.31
C LEU A 168 9.21 14.66 -0.49
N GLY A 169 8.47 13.58 -0.27
CA GLY A 169 8.65 12.34 -0.99
C GLY A 169 7.49 11.95 -1.90
N PHE A 170 7.80 11.09 -2.86
CA PHE A 170 6.94 10.62 -3.95
C PHE A 170 7.06 9.10 -4.05
N TRP A 171 6.04 8.37 -3.63
CA TRP A 171 6.01 6.91 -3.60
C TRP A 171 4.98 6.38 -4.62
N PRO A 172 5.41 5.65 -5.66
CA PRO A 172 4.49 4.93 -6.53
C PRO A 172 3.66 3.93 -5.73
N LEU A 173 2.35 3.96 -5.92
CA LEU A 173 1.42 2.96 -5.40
C LEU A 173 0.86 2.17 -6.59
N ASP A 174 1.33 0.94 -6.76
CA ASP A 174 0.83 0.04 -7.80
C ASP A 174 -0.30 -0.84 -7.25
N LEU A 175 -1.54 -0.49 -7.56
CA LEU A 175 -2.74 -1.21 -7.12
C LEU A 175 -3.16 -2.32 -8.10
N GLY A 176 -2.34 -2.63 -9.10
CA GLY A 176 -2.66 -3.58 -10.17
C GLY A 176 -3.03 -2.85 -11.47
N PRO A 177 -4.32 -2.60 -11.76
CA PRO A 177 -4.73 -1.94 -12.99
C PRO A 177 -4.50 -0.41 -12.96
N VAL A 178 -4.33 0.16 -11.77
CA VAL A 178 -4.12 1.58 -11.55
C VAL A 178 -2.81 1.80 -10.81
N GLN A 179 -2.02 2.75 -11.32
CA GLN A 179 -0.83 3.25 -10.63
C GLN A 179 -1.07 4.69 -10.21
N LEU A 180 -0.84 4.94 -8.93
CA LEU A 180 -0.96 6.24 -8.29
C LEU A 180 0.41 6.67 -7.77
N VAL A 181 0.53 7.93 -7.36
CA VAL A 181 1.71 8.44 -6.65
C VAL A 181 1.26 9.11 -5.36
N LEU A 182 1.72 8.57 -4.24
CA LEU A 182 1.54 9.17 -2.93
C LEU A 182 2.64 10.19 -2.69
N ASN A 183 2.25 11.41 -2.38
CA ASN A 183 3.13 12.52 -2.08
C ASN A 183 2.99 12.82 -0.60
N VAL A 184 4.08 12.82 0.16
CA VAL A 184 4.05 13.10 1.61
C VAL A 184 5.13 14.10 1.94
N GLU A 185 4.72 15.18 2.59
CA GLU A 185 5.65 16.16 3.11
C GLU A 185 6.01 15.86 4.58
N GLY A 186 7.26 16.14 4.94
CA GLY A 186 7.89 15.77 6.19
C GLY A 186 8.08 14.25 6.31
N LEU A 187 8.26 13.79 7.54
CA LEU A 187 8.48 12.38 7.83
C LEU A 187 7.21 11.54 7.53
N PRO A 188 7.28 10.56 6.61
CA PRO A 188 6.16 9.67 6.32
C PRO A 188 5.93 8.66 7.45
N ARG A 189 4.67 8.43 7.80
CA ARG A 189 4.24 7.51 8.87
C ARG A 189 3.56 6.27 8.28
N PHE A 190 4.27 5.54 7.44
CA PHE A 190 3.71 4.35 6.75
C PHE A 190 3.50 3.13 7.65
N ASN A 191 4.18 3.07 8.80
CA ASN A 191 3.94 2.03 9.79
C ASN A 191 2.78 2.40 10.74
N THR A 192 1.64 2.81 10.19
CA THR A 192 0.45 3.20 10.94
C THR A 192 -0.80 2.58 10.35
N ARG A 193 -1.84 2.47 11.17
CA ARG A 193 -3.17 2.06 10.72
C ARG A 193 -3.71 3.00 9.63
N ALA A 194 -3.51 4.32 9.76
CA ALA A 194 -3.97 5.28 8.76
C ALA A 194 -3.39 5.00 7.36
N PHE A 195 -2.11 4.62 7.28
CA PHE A 195 -1.51 4.23 6.00
C PHE A 195 -2.11 2.94 5.44
N ARG A 196 -2.29 1.90 6.26
CA ARG A 196 -2.98 0.67 5.84
C ARG A 196 -4.38 0.97 5.32
N ASP A 197 -5.13 1.78 6.05
CA ASP A 197 -6.51 2.13 5.74
C ASP A 197 -6.60 3.01 4.47
N LEU A 198 -5.62 3.89 4.23
CA LEU A 198 -5.47 4.62 2.96
C LEU A 198 -5.31 3.66 1.78
N VAL A 199 -4.38 2.72 1.87
CA VAL A 199 -4.16 1.72 0.81
C VAL A 199 -5.40 0.84 0.64
N TRP A 200 -6.06 0.45 1.73
CA TRP A 200 -7.29 -0.34 1.69
C TRP A 200 -8.41 0.39 0.94
N ALA A 201 -8.64 1.67 1.26
CA ALA A 201 -9.64 2.48 0.56
C ALA A 201 -9.33 2.61 -0.94
N LEU A 202 -8.05 2.83 -1.29
CA LEU A 202 -7.61 2.93 -2.68
C LEU A 202 -7.73 1.60 -3.44
N ALA A 203 -7.30 0.48 -2.84
CA ALA A 203 -7.39 -0.84 -3.44
C ALA A 203 -8.84 -1.26 -3.71
N ARG A 204 -9.78 -0.93 -2.80
CA ARG A 204 -11.21 -1.20 -3.03
C ARG A 204 -11.81 -0.40 -4.18
N GLN A 205 -11.35 0.83 -4.40
CA GLN A 205 -11.88 1.70 -5.44
C GLN A 205 -11.23 1.45 -6.81
N TYR A 206 -9.93 1.15 -6.83
CA TYR A 206 -9.12 1.15 -8.04
C TYR A 206 -8.38 -0.16 -8.32
N GLY A 207 -8.28 -1.06 -7.34
CA GLY A 207 -7.61 -2.34 -7.50
C GLY A 207 -8.42 -3.29 -8.36
#